data_AF-A0A453E7N7-F1
#
_entry.id   AF-A0A453E7N7-F1
#
_cell.length_a   1.000
_cell.length_b   1.000
_cell.length_c   1.000
_cell.angle_alpha   90.00
_cell.angle_beta   90.00
_cell.angle_gamma   90.00
#
_symmetry.space_group_name_H-M   'P 1'
#
loop_
_entity.id
_entity.type
_entity.pdbx_description
1 polymer ?
#
loop_
_entity_poly.entity_id
_entity_poly.type
_entity_poly.pdbx_seq_one_letter_code
_entity_poly.pdbx_strand_id
1 'polypeptide(L)'
;SQRAVPKLLAGKPDGWNREHLWPRSYGLKRRPSLTDLHNIRPADANVNSSRGNKYYGGCAATSKKCARPANREAAPDTETDSERWAPPFQVLKTFVQIMKHTCAIQIVHPYL
;
A
#
# COMPACT_ATOMS: atom_id res chain seq x y z
N SER A 1 -8.61 -4.78 7.59
CA SER A 1 -8.96 -6.22 7.67
C SER A 1 -8.16 -6.86 8.81
N GLN A 2 -8.83 -7.40 9.85
CA GLN A 2 -8.23 -8.22 10.92
C GLN A 2 -8.49 -9.73 10.67
N ARG A 3 -8.55 -10.12 9.39
CA ARG A 3 -8.95 -11.48 8.96
C ARG A 3 -7.84 -12.50 9.23
N ALA A 4 -8.13 -13.50 10.05
CA ALA A 4 -7.27 -14.68 10.17
C ALA A 4 -7.36 -15.52 8.88
N VAL A 5 -6.23 -15.91 8.31
CA VAL A 5 -6.16 -16.70 7.08
C VAL A 5 -5.12 -17.82 7.25
N PRO A 6 -5.41 -19.07 6.83
CA PRO A 6 -4.45 -20.17 6.89
C PRO A 6 -3.15 -19.86 6.14
N LYS A 7 -2.01 -20.31 6.70
CA LYS A 7 -0.67 -20.13 6.09
C LYS A 7 -0.59 -20.67 4.66
N LEU A 8 -1.34 -21.70 4.32
CA LEU A 8 -1.41 -22.30 2.98
C LEU A 8 -1.87 -21.31 1.88
N LEU A 9 -2.52 -20.22 2.28
CA LEU A 9 -2.99 -19.18 1.37
C LEU A 9 -2.02 -18.00 1.24
N ALA A 10 -0.87 -18.00 1.94
CA ALA A 10 0.14 -16.96 1.75
C ALA A 10 0.54 -16.83 0.27
N GLY A 11 0.51 -15.62 -0.30
CA GLY A 11 0.80 -15.40 -1.72
C GLY A 11 -0.39 -15.62 -2.68
N LYS A 12 -1.55 -16.09 -2.20
CA LYS A 12 -2.72 -16.41 -3.03
C LYS A 12 -3.80 -15.30 -2.96
N PRO A 13 -4.76 -15.26 -3.90
CA PRO A 13 -5.80 -14.22 -3.93
C PRO A 13 -6.64 -14.11 -2.65
N ASP A 14 -6.94 -15.23 -1.98
CA ASP A 14 -7.66 -15.23 -0.69
C ASP A 14 -6.73 -15.09 0.53
N GLY A 15 -5.48 -14.73 0.26
CA GLY A 15 -4.36 -14.77 1.18
C GLY A 15 -3.84 -13.42 1.64
N TRP A 16 -2.75 -13.50 2.40
CA TRP A 16 -1.91 -12.33 2.71
C TRP A 16 -0.74 -12.24 1.74
N ASN A 17 -0.47 -11.02 1.29
CA ASN A 17 0.67 -10.63 0.47
C ASN A 17 1.57 -9.63 1.21
N ARG A 18 2.81 -9.52 0.74
CA ARG A 18 3.73 -8.44 1.11
C ARG A 18 3.45 -7.25 0.22
N GLU A 19 3.14 -6.11 0.82
CA GLU A 19 2.93 -4.85 0.12
C GLU A 19 4.09 -3.87 0.35
N HIS A 20 4.52 -3.22 -0.71
CA HIS A 20 5.51 -2.14 -0.67
C HIS A 20 4.78 -0.80 -0.50
N LEU A 21 4.98 -0.14 0.65
CA LEU A 21 4.35 1.16 0.92
C LEU A 21 4.78 2.19 -0.13
N TRP A 22 6.04 2.22 -0.54
CA TRP A 22 6.49 2.95 -1.72
C TRP A 22 6.52 2.03 -2.95
N PRO A 23 5.75 2.32 -4.02
CA PRO A 23 5.74 1.51 -5.24
C PRO A 23 7.12 1.30 -5.84
N ARG A 24 7.39 0.05 -6.25
CA ARG A 24 8.62 -0.29 -6.97
C ARG A 24 8.77 0.44 -8.30
N SER A 25 7.65 0.78 -8.94
CA SER A 25 7.63 1.55 -10.20
C SER A 25 8.26 2.94 -10.05
N TYR A 26 8.32 3.49 -8.84
CA TYR A 26 8.84 4.83 -8.56
C TYR A 26 10.30 4.83 -8.10
N GLY A 27 11.12 3.98 -8.71
CA GLY A 27 12.58 3.99 -8.56
C GLY A 27 13.18 2.86 -7.71
N LEU A 28 12.37 2.07 -7.01
CA LEU A 28 12.86 0.95 -6.18
C LEU A 28 12.98 -0.35 -6.97
N LYS A 29 13.96 -0.39 -7.88
CA LYS A 29 14.20 -1.52 -8.80
C LYS A 29 15.37 -2.41 -8.39
N ARG A 30 16.21 -2.01 -7.41
CA ARG A 30 17.46 -2.70 -7.04
C ARG A 30 17.40 -3.36 -5.66
N ARG A 31 18.24 -4.39 -5.48
CA ARG A 31 18.09 -5.46 -4.48
C ARG A 31 18.14 -5.11 -2.98
N PRO A 32 18.54 -3.93 -2.51
CA PRO A 32 18.29 -3.61 -1.10
C PRO A 32 16.88 -3.08 -0.84
N SER A 33 16.43 -2.13 -1.68
CA SER A 33 15.09 -1.51 -1.61
C SER A 33 13.91 -2.47 -1.73
N LEU A 34 14.13 -3.67 -2.30
CA LEU A 34 13.10 -4.69 -2.48
C LEU A 34 12.78 -5.47 -1.20
N THR A 35 13.72 -5.51 -0.25
CA THR A 35 13.64 -6.28 0.99
C THR A 35 13.64 -5.40 2.23
N ASP A 36 13.56 -4.08 2.06
CA ASP A 36 13.46 -3.13 3.18
C ASP A 36 12.23 -3.42 4.04
N LEU A 37 12.47 -3.86 5.28
CA LEU A 37 11.44 -4.19 6.24
C LEU A 37 10.64 -2.96 6.67
N HIS A 38 11.21 -1.75 6.60
CA HIS A 38 10.48 -0.53 6.87
C HIS A 38 9.48 -0.20 5.76
N ASN A 39 9.71 -0.69 4.54
CA ASN A 39 8.85 -0.49 3.38
C ASN A 39 7.86 -1.65 3.13
N ILE A 40 8.00 -2.80 3.79
CA ILE A 40 7.14 -3.98 3.59
C ILE A 40 6.11 -4.11 4.71
N ARG A 41 4.84 -4.25 4.34
CA ARG A 41 3.73 -4.53 5.26
C ARG A 41 2.87 -5.70 4.80
N PRO A 42 2.26 -6.47 5.72
CA PRO A 42 1.26 -7.46 5.34
C PRO A 42 0.00 -6.75 4.84
N ALA A 43 -0.51 -7.18 3.69
CA ALA A 43 -1.77 -6.70 3.11
C ALA A 43 -2.60 -7.89 2.60
N ASP A 44 -3.92 -7.79 2.69
CA ASP A 44 -4.82 -8.74 2.01
C ASP A 44 -4.55 -8.68 0.50
N ALA A 45 -4.46 -9.83 -0.17
CA ALA A 45 -4.03 -9.90 -1.57
C ALA A 45 -4.94 -9.11 -2.52
N ASN A 46 -6.25 -9.08 -2.27
CA ASN A 46 -7.21 -8.33 -3.10
C ASN A 46 -7.09 -6.83 -2.86
N VAL A 47 -6.94 -6.42 -1.59
CA VAL A 47 -6.66 -5.02 -1.24
C VAL A 47 -5.36 -4.56 -1.89
N ASN A 48 -4.33 -5.41 -1.84
CA ASN A 48 -3.03 -5.12 -2.42
C ASN A 48 -3.12 -4.94 -3.95
N SER A 49 -3.83 -5.86 -4.61
CA SER A 49 -4.03 -5.80 -6.06
C SER A 49 -4.83 -4.57 -6.47
N SER A 50 -5.86 -4.19 -5.70
CA SER A 50 -6.68 -3.01 -5.98
C SER A 50 -5.89 -1.69 -5.80
N ARG A 51 -4.97 -1.66 -4.84
CA ARG A 51 -4.07 -0.53 -4.61
C ARG A 51 -3.04 -0.37 -5.73
N GLY A 52 -2.43 -1.47 -6.18
CA GLY A 52 -1.47 -1.46 -7.28
C GLY A 52 -0.32 -0.48 -7.05
N ASN A 53 -0.07 0.41 -8.02
CA ASN A 53 1.00 1.43 -7.93
C ASN A 53 0.45 2.85 -7.68
N LYS A 54 -0.80 2.98 -7.23
CA LYS A 54 -1.46 4.28 -7.05
C LYS A 54 -0.76 5.13 -5.97
N TYR A 55 -0.82 6.45 -6.14
CA TYR A 55 -0.33 7.40 -5.15
C TYR A 55 -1.19 7.36 -3.90
N TYR A 56 -0.56 7.56 -2.73
CA TYR A 56 -1.31 7.72 -1.50
C TYR A 56 -1.97 9.10 -1.46
N GLY A 57 -3.28 9.11 -1.22
CA GLY A 57 -4.06 10.33 -1.11
C GLY A 57 -5.55 10.07 -1.33
N GLY A 58 -6.37 10.99 -0.82
CA GLY A 58 -7.79 11.03 -1.15
C GLY A 58 -8.02 11.17 -2.64
N CYS A 59 -9.16 10.66 -3.13
CA CYS A 59 -9.59 10.87 -4.50
C CYS A 59 -9.49 12.35 -4.87
N ALA A 60 -9.06 12.65 -6.11
CA ALA A 60 -9.05 14.03 -6.57
C ALA A 60 -10.48 14.58 -6.61
N ALA A 61 -10.68 15.87 -6.29
CA ALA A 61 -12.00 16.50 -6.37
C ALA A 61 -12.63 16.41 -7.78
N THR A 62 -11.79 16.28 -8.81
CA THR A 62 -12.17 16.11 -10.22
C THR A 62 -12.44 14.65 -10.60
N SER A 63 -12.20 13.70 -9.71
CA SER A 63 -12.32 12.27 -9.99
C SER A 63 -13.80 11.86 -10.04
N LYS A 64 -14.28 11.57 -11.25
CA LYS A 64 -15.66 11.10 -11.47
C LYS A 64 -15.88 9.64 -11.03
N LYS A 65 -14.81 8.90 -10.72
CA LYS A 65 -14.83 7.46 -10.42
C LYS A 65 -14.12 7.14 -9.11
N CYS A 66 -14.42 7.92 -8.06
CA CYS A 66 -13.97 7.57 -6.71
C CYS A 66 -14.85 6.44 -6.15
N ALA A 67 -14.23 5.35 -5.71
CA ALA A 67 -14.88 4.21 -5.09
C ALA A 67 -14.58 4.16 -3.58
N ARG A 68 -15.63 3.92 -2.79
CA ARG A 68 -15.55 3.75 -1.33
C ARG A 68 -16.61 2.71 -0.88
N PRO A 69 -16.22 1.58 -0.27
CA PRO A 69 -14.85 1.13 -0.05
C PRO A 69 -14.14 0.82 -1.38
N ALA A 70 -12.81 0.91 -1.38
CA ALA A 70 -12.01 0.74 -2.59
C ALA A 70 -12.06 -0.67 -3.21
N ASN A 71 -12.39 -1.69 -2.43
CA ASN A 71 -12.82 -3.02 -2.85
C ASN A 71 -13.62 -3.68 -1.73
N ARG A 72 -14.20 -4.86 -1.99
CA ARG A 72 -15.05 -5.58 -1.02
C ARG A 72 -14.34 -5.89 0.31
N GLU A 73 -13.04 -6.15 0.27
CA GLU A 73 -12.22 -6.50 1.43
C GLU A 73 -11.57 -5.28 2.13
N ALA A 74 -11.63 -4.10 1.51
CA ALA A 74 -11.11 -2.87 2.11
C ALA A 74 -12.01 -2.35 3.24
N ALA A 75 -11.45 -1.50 4.10
CA ALA A 75 -12.25 -0.86 5.13
C ALA A 75 -13.25 0.13 4.50
N PRO A 76 -14.39 0.41 5.16
CA PRO A 76 -15.44 1.29 4.62
C PRO A 76 -14.97 2.70 4.27
N ASP A 77 -13.92 3.19 4.92
CA ASP A 77 -13.33 4.53 4.74
C ASP A 77 -12.10 4.53 3.81
N THR A 78 -11.76 3.40 3.19
CA THR A 78 -10.70 3.33 2.18
C THR A 78 -11.24 3.79 0.84
N GLU A 79 -10.56 4.73 0.20
CA GLU A 79 -11.00 5.34 -1.06
C GLU A 79 -10.01 5.04 -2.18
N THR A 80 -10.50 4.93 -3.42
CA THR A 80 -9.62 4.82 -4.59
C THR A 80 -10.24 5.42 -5.83
N ASP A 81 -9.39 5.92 -6.72
CA ASP A 81 -9.72 6.18 -8.11
C ASP A 81 -8.66 5.56 -9.05
N SER A 82 -8.58 6.04 -10.29
CA SER A 82 -7.61 5.54 -11.27
C SER A 82 -6.15 5.83 -10.91
N GLU A 83 -5.88 6.84 -10.06
CA GLU A 83 -4.53 7.32 -9.75
C GLU A 83 -4.18 7.24 -8.26
N ARG A 84 -5.19 7.29 -7.39
CA ARG A 84 -5.04 7.52 -5.95
C ARG A 84 -5.66 6.42 -5.12
N TRP A 85 -5.07 6.21 -3.95
CA TRP A 85 -5.52 5.30 -2.93
C TRP A 85 -5.41 5.94 -1.55
N ALA A 86 -6.51 6.06 -0.83
CA ALA A 86 -6.54 6.55 0.53
C ALA A 86 -6.72 5.37 1.50
N PRO A 87 -5.75 5.13 2.40
CA PRO A 87 -5.90 4.09 3.40
C PRO A 87 -6.89 4.54 4.49
N PRO A 88 -7.38 3.61 5.34
CA PRO A 88 -8.26 3.95 6.46
C PRO A 88 -7.67 5.04 7.36
N PHE A 89 -8.52 5.89 7.94
CA PHE A 89 -8.06 7.03 8.76
C PHE A 89 -7.19 6.58 9.95
N GLN A 90 -7.49 5.42 10.54
CA GLN A 90 -6.75 4.89 11.67
C GLN A 90 -5.28 4.55 11.33
N VAL A 91 -5.00 4.15 10.09
CA VAL A 91 -3.64 3.79 9.65
C VAL A 91 -2.94 4.95 8.95
N LEU A 92 -3.65 6.03 8.63
CA LEU A 92 -3.08 7.20 7.95
C LEU A 92 -1.91 7.81 8.73
N LYS A 93 -2.04 7.93 10.05
CA LYS A 93 -1.00 8.56 10.90
C LYS A 93 0.29 7.73 10.95
N THR A 94 0.18 6.42 11.13
CA THR A 94 1.35 5.52 11.13
C THR A 94 1.98 5.43 9.74
N PHE A 95 1.16 5.41 8.70
CA PHE A 95 1.60 5.38 7.31
C PHE A 95 2.46 6.61 6.95
N VAL A 96 1.99 7.82 7.29
CA VAL A 96 2.73 9.07 7.01
C VAL A 96 4.09 9.09 7.70
N GLN A 97 4.20 8.59 8.92
CA GLN A 97 5.48 8.53 9.64
C GLN A 97 6.47 7.58 8.96
N ILE A 98 5.99 6.41 8.53
CA ILE A 98 6.82 5.40 7.85
C ILE A 98 7.27 5.93 6.49
N MET A 99 6.37 6.51 5.70
CA MET A 99 6.71 7.06 4.38
C MET A 99 7.75 8.17 4.46
N LYS A 100 7.69 9.03 5.50
CA LYS A 100 8.73 10.03 5.74
C LYS A 100 10.09 9.39 6.03
N HIS A 101 10.11 8.33 6.83
CA HIS A 101 11.35 7.60 7.14
C HIS A 101 11.90 6.87 5.90
N THR A 102 11.08 6.10 5.19
CA THR A 102 11.48 5.37 4.00
C THR A 102 11.98 6.31 2.90
N CYS A 103 11.28 7.43 2.66
CA CYS A 103 11.71 8.45 1.70
C CYS A 103 13.02 9.13 2.14
N ALA A 104 13.17 9.51 3.41
CA ALA A 104 14.39 10.14 3.92
C ALA A 104 15.62 9.20 3.86
N ILE A 105 15.45 7.93 4.23
CA ILE A 105 16.52 6.92 4.14
C ILE A 105 16.95 6.74 2.68
N GLN A 106 16.01 6.72 1.74
CA GLN A 106 16.29 6.53 0.31
C GLN A 106 16.90 7.76 -0.37
N ILE A 107 16.59 8.98 0.09
CA ILE A 107 17.21 10.22 -0.40
C ILE A 107 18.66 10.34 0.10
N VAL A 108 18.92 9.95 1.35
CA VAL A 108 20.25 10.10 1.97
C VAL A 108 21.18 8.92 1.62
N HIS A 109 20.63 7.73 1.35
CA HIS A 109 21.41 6.54 0.98
C HIS A 109 20.82 5.83 -0.27
N PRO A 110 21.04 6.37 -1.49
CA PRO A 110 20.48 5.83 -2.73
C PRO A 110 21.01 4.43 -3.13
N TYR A 111 21.94 3.87 -2.35
CA TYR A 111 22.60 2.59 -2.60
C TYR A 111 22.36 1.53 -1.50
N LEU A 112 21.58 1.88 -0.47
CA LEU A 112 21.09 0.94 0.56
C LEU A 112 19.71 0.38 0.22
#